data_AF-A0A2D6ADA6-F1
#
_entry.id   AF-A0A2D6ADA6-F1
#
_cell.length_a   1.000
_cell.length_b   1.000
_cell.length_c   1.000
_cell.angle_alpha   90.00
_cell.angle_beta   90.00
_cell.angle_gamma   90.00
#
_symmetry.space_group_name_H-M   'P 1'
#
loop_
_entity.id
_entity.type
_entity.pdbx_description
1 polymer ?
#
loop_
_entity_poly.entity_id
_entity_poly.type
_entity_poly.pdbx_seq_one_letter_code
_entity_poly.pdbx_strand_id
1 'polypeptide(L)'
;MSIFISKEAKDKAQGYWFGLLIPLLAGWGVSTFSMAALMSRDGPVSEMTYVDYFFITGWISGGLVVHPLCAWWVLLRAKIVGNAPCIKGAYMSIKLYILWIFFLLSMTIISFIWGE
;
A
#
# COMPACT_ATOMS: atom_id res chain seq x y z
N MET A 1 8.59 25.86 -25.43
CA MET A 1 9.77 25.63 -24.57
C MET A 1 9.71 24.18 -24.11
N SER A 2 10.36 23.25 -24.80
CA SER A 2 10.37 21.84 -24.40
C SER A 2 11.38 21.66 -23.28
N ILE A 3 10.90 21.37 -22.08
CA ILE A 3 11.77 21.05 -20.94
C ILE A 3 12.42 19.70 -21.27
N PHE A 4 13.63 19.73 -21.84
CA PHE A 4 14.43 18.54 -22.05
C PHE A 4 14.94 18.06 -20.67
N ILE A 5 14.18 17.15 -20.06
CA ILE A 5 14.62 16.44 -18.86
C ILE A 5 15.78 15.53 -19.28
N SER A 6 16.93 15.65 -18.62
CA SER A 6 18.06 14.77 -18.90
C SER A 6 17.70 13.31 -18.62
N LYS A 7 18.25 12.38 -19.39
CA LYS A 7 18.02 10.94 -19.21
C LYS A 7 18.31 10.51 -17.76
N GLU A 8 19.35 11.08 -17.15
CA GLU A 8 19.72 10.83 -15.76
C GLU A 8 18.64 11.28 -14.76
N ALA A 9 18.04 12.46 -14.95
CA ALA A 9 16.96 12.93 -14.10
C ALA A 9 15.71 12.04 -14.22
N LYS A 10 15.42 11.55 -15.43
CA LYS A 10 14.32 10.61 -15.68
C LYS A 10 14.55 9.27 -14.98
N ASP A 11 15.75 8.70 -15.08
CA ASP A 11 16.09 7.41 -14.48
C ASP A 11 16.03 7.48 -12.94
N LYS A 12 16.50 8.60 -12.35
CA LYS A 12 16.39 8.84 -10.90
C LYS A 12 14.93 8.96 -10.47
N ALA A 13 14.12 9.74 -11.19
CA ALA A 13 12.70 9.87 -10.89
C ALA A 13 11.97 8.52 -10.99
N GLN A 14 12.24 7.76 -12.05
CA GLN A 14 11.66 6.42 -12.23
C GLN A 14 12.03 5.48 -11.08
N GLY A 15 13.31 5.44 -10.69
CA GLY A 15 13.75 4.64 -9.55
C GLY A 15 13.02 5.01 -8.25
N TYR A 16 12.89 6.31 -7.97
CA TYR A 16 12.12 6.80 -6.82
C TYR A 16 10.65 6.36 -6.86
N TRP A 17 9.98 6.56 -7.98
CA TRP A 17 8.57 6.18 -8.14
C TRP A 17 8.37 4.67 -8.06
N PHE A 18 9.31 3.88 -8.58
CA PHE A 18 9.30 2.41 -8.39
C PHE A 18 9.35 2.04 -6.90
N GLY A 19 10.27 2.64 -6.16
CA GLY A 19 10.41 2.43 -4.71
C GLY A 19 9.15 2.80 -3.93
N LEU A 20 8.47 3.87 -4.35
CA LEU A 20 7.30 4.43 -3.68
C LEU A 20 5.98 3.73 -4.06
N LEU A 21 5.72 3.59 -5.36
CA LEU A 21 4.41 3.18 -5.87
C LEU A 21 4.20 1.68 -5.83
N ILE A 22 5.23 0.85 -6.07
CA ILE A 22 5.04 -0.60 -6.06
C ILE A 22 4.46 -1.09 -4.73
N PRO A 23 5.04 -0.71 -3.57
CA PRO A 23 4.48 -1.16 -2.31
C PRO A 23 3.07 -0.61 -2.04
N LEU A 24 2.84 0.64 -2.41
CA LEU A 24 1.55 1.30 -2.22
C LEU A 24 0.46 0.64 -3.08
N LEU A 25 0.72 0.43 -4.37
CA LEU A 25 -0.19 -0.25 -5.28
C LEU A 25 -0.39 -1.72 -4.91
N ALA A 26 0.64 -2.41 -4.43
CA ALA A 26 0.51 -3.79 -3.98
C ALA A 26 -0.41 -3.89 -2.76
N GLY A 27 -0.17 -3.09 -1.72
CA GLY A 27 -0.99 -3.13 -0.51
C GLY A 27 -2.42 -2.68 -0.75
N TRP A 28 -2.57 -1.46 -1.29
CA TRP A 28 -3.90 -0.90 -1.56
C TRP A 28 -4.64 -1.67 -2.66
N GLY A 29 -3.93 -2.17 -3.67
CA GLY A 29 -4.51 -2.99 -4.73
C GLY A 29 -5.08 -4.29 -4.21
N VAL A 30 -4.39 -4.97 -3.29
CA VAL A 30 -4.93 -6.17 -2.63
C VAL A 30 -6.19 -5.81 -1.83
N SER A 31 -6.15 -4.71 -1.07
CA SER A 31 -7.30 -4.28 -0.28
C SER A 31 -8.51 -3.91 -1.15
N THR A 32 -8.32 -3.10 -2.19
CA THR A 32 -9.40 -2.63 -3.06
C THR A 32 -9.95 -3.74 -3.95
N PHE A 33 -9.10 -4.60 -4.49
CA PHE A 33 -9.53 -5.77 -5.25
C PHE A 33 -10.39 -6.70 -4.39
N SER A 34 -9.95 -6.98 -3.16
CA SER A 34 -10.69 -7.85 -2.26
C SER A 34 -12.03 -7.25 -1.85
N MET A 35 -12.06 -5.94 -1.60
CA MET A 35 -13.31 -5.22 -1.32
C MET A 35 -14.27 -5.26 -2.51
N ALA A 36 -13.77 -5.04 -3.73
CA ALA A 36 -14.59 -5.10 -4.94
C ALA A 36 -15.20 -6.51 -5.15
N ALA A 37 -14.41 -7.56 -4.90
CA ALA A 37 -14.89 -8.94 -4.95
C ALA A 37 -16.02 -9.18 -3.92
N LEU A 38 -15.87 -8.72 -2.68
CA LEU A 38 -16.90 -8.82 -1.65
C LEU A 38 -18.17 -8.04 -2.00
N MET A 39 -18.02 -6.83 -2.56
CA MET A 39 -19.16 -5.99 -2.96
C MET A 39 -19.94 -6.57 -4.15
N SER A 40 -19.30 -7.38 -4.99
CA SER A 40 -19.95 -8.03 -6.13
C SER A 40 -20.76 -9.27 -5.75
N ARG A 41 -20.78 -9.65 -4.46
CA ARG A 41 -21.47 -10.85 -3.99
C ARG A 41 -22.94 -10.56 -3.69
N ASP A 42 -23.81 -11.21 -4.45
CA ASP A 42 -25.25 -11.23 -4.17
C ASP A 42 -25.59 -12.42 -3.25
N GLY A 43 -25.51 -12.21 -1.93
CA GLY A 43 -25.94 -13.22 -0.97
C GLY A 43 -25.90 -12.73 0.48
N PRO A 44 -26.77 -13.24 1.37
CA PRO A 44 -26.87 -12.75 2.75
C PRO A 44 -25.58 -13.02 3.55
N VAL A 45 -25.18 -12.06 4.37
CA VAL A 45 -23.95 -12.12 5.19
C VAL A 45 -23.88 -13.36 6.09
N SER A 46 -25.03 -13.93 6.46
CA SER A 46 -25.11 -15.18 7.24
C SER A 46 -24.60 -16.43 6.53
N GLU A 47 -24.39 -16.36 5.21
CA GLU A 47 -23.93 -17.46 4.37
C GLU A 47 -22.54 -17.18 3.78
N MET A 48 -21.63 -16.59 4.57
CA MET A 48 -20.26 -16.38 4.13
C MET A 48 -19.55 -17.73 3.90
N THR A 49 -18.98 -17.86 2.71
CA THR A 49 -18.18 -19.00 2.30
C THR A 49 -16.71 -18.78 2.67
N TYR A 50 -15.90 -19.85 2.61
CA TYR A 50 -14.44 -19.73 2.78
C TYR A 50 -13.79 -18.73 1.81
N VAL A 51 -14.37 -18.54 0.62
CA VAL A 51 -13.91 -17.57 -0.36
C VAL A 51 -14.12 -16.14 0.14
N ASP A 52 -15.24 -15.87 0.82
CA ASP A 52 -15.52 -14.55 1.40
C ASP A 52 -14.54 -14.22 2.53
N TYR A 53 -14.24 -15.19 3.40
CA TYR A 53 -13.23 -15.02 4.45
C TYR A 53 -11.84 -14.74 3.88
N PHE A 54 -11.48 -15.35 2.75
CA PHE A 54 -10.23 -15.06 2.05
C PHE A 54 -10.19 -13.59 1.59
N PHE A 55 -11.25 -13.08 0.97
CA PHE A 55 -11.29 -11.69 0.53
C PHE A 55 -11.40 -10.70 1.70
N ILE A 56 -12.08 -11.03 2.79
CA ILE A 56 -12.06 -10.19 4.02
C ILE A 56 -10.65 -10.08 4.56
N THR A 57 -9.93 -11.21 4.61
CA THR A 57 -8.53 -11.23 5.02
C THR A 57 -7.68 -10.39 4.07
N GLY A 58 -7.86 -10.50 2.75
CA GLY A 58 -7.19 -9.68 1.76
C GLY A 58 -7.49 -8.18 1.92
N TRP A 59 -8.74 -7.83 2.20
CA TRP A 59 -9.17 -6.45 2.41
C TRP A 59 -8.42 -5.80 3.57
N ILE A 60 -8.35 -6.48 4.72
CA ILE A 60 -7.69 -5.97 5.93
C ILE A 60 -6.16 -6.03 5.79
N SER A 61 -5.63 -7.16 5.30
CA SER A 61 -4.19 -7.40 5.26
C SER A 61 -3.46 -6.70 4.12
N GLY A 62 -4.14 -6.25 3.06
CA GLY A 62 -3.52 -5.51 1.96
C GLY A 62 -2.78 -4.26 2.44
N GLY A 63 -3.51 -3.32 3.04
CA GLY A 63 -2.91 -2.12 3.63
C GLY A 63 -2.01 -2.39 4.84
N LEU A 64 -2.41 -3.30 5.74
CA LEU A 64 -1.71 -3.50 7.02
C LEU A 64 -0.46 -4.38 6.93
N VAL A 65 -0.44 -5.35 6.01
CA VAL A 65 0.59 -6.38 5.95
C VAL A 65 1.31 -6.35 4.61
N VAL A 66 0.58 -6.36 3.49
CA VAL A 66 1.18 -6.42 2.15
C VAL A 66 1.95 -5.13 1.85
N HIS A 67 1.41 -3.95 2.18
CA HIS A 67 2.10 -2.67 1.97
C HIS A 67 3.49 -2.62 2.65
N PRO A 68 3.63 -2.79 3.98
CA PRO A 68 4.94 -2.70 4.63
C PRO A 68 5.88 -3.84 4.22
N LEU A 69 5.37 -5.05 3.96
CA LEU A 69 6.20 -6.17 3.48
C LEU A 69 6.76 -5.90 2.07
N CYS A 70 5.93 -5.42 1.15
CA CYS A 70 6.39 -5.04 -0.18
C CYS A 70 7.39 -3.87 -0.11
N ALA A 71 7.14 -2.88 0.75
CA ALA A 71 8.05 -1.75 0.91
C ALA A 71 9.40 -2.19 1.47
N TRP A 72 9.39 -3.09 2.45
CA TRP A 72 10.59 -3.71 2.99
C TRP A 72 11.36 -4.52 1.94
N TRP A 73 10.65 -5.34 1.16
CA TRP A 73 11.27 -6.15 0.11
C TRP A 73 11.90 -5.29 -0.99
N VAL A 74 11.21 -4.24 -1.45
CA VAL A 74 11.74 -3.28 -2.42
C VAL A 74 12.96 -2.55 -1.86
N LEU A 75 12.92 -2.15 -0.59
CA LEU A 75 14.06 -1.52 0.09
C LEU A 75 15.29 -2.44 0.12
N LEU A 76 15.12 -3.71 0.50
CA LEU A 76 16.20 -4.70 0.54
C LEU A 76 16.82 -4.88 -0.85
N ARG A 77 15.99 -5.07 -1.88
CA ARG A 77 16.46 -5.23 -3.26
C ARG A 77 17.18 -3.98 -3.76
N ALA A 78 16.66 -2.79 -3.46
CA ALA A 78 17.27 -1.53 -3.86
C ALA A 78 18.64 -1.31 -3.18
N LYS A 79 18.80 -1.73 -1.91
CA LYS A 79 20.09 -1.70 -1.21
C LYS A 79 21.12 -2.64 -1.84
N ILE A 80 20.73 -3.86 -2.19
CA ILE A 80 21.62 -4.84 -2.85
C ILE A 80 22.12 -4.31 -4.19
N VAL A 81 21.24 -3.66 -4.96
CA VAL A 81 21.56 -3.14 -6.31
C VAL A 81 22.20 -1.75 -6.26
N GLY A 82 22.29 -1.11 -5.09
CA GLY A 82 22.83 0.25 -4.95
C GLY A 82 21.96 1.35 -5.58
N ASN A 83 20.66 1.11 -5.78
CA ASN A 83 19.76 2.08 -6.40
C ASN A 83 19.27 3.12 -5.38
N ALA A 84 20.09 4.15 -5.16
CA ALA A 84 19.81 5.21 -4.18
C ALA A 84 18.44 5.92 -4.37
N PRO A 85 17.99 6.26 -5.59
CA PRO A 85 16.65 6.79 -5.79
C PRO A 85 15.53 5.85 -5.33
N CYS A 86 15.63 4.55 -5.64
CA CYS A 86 14.64 3.55 -5.23
C CYS A 86 14.63 3.35 -3.71
N ILE A 87 15.79 3.38 -3.05
CA ILE A 87 15.89 3.38 -1.58
C ILE A 87 15.10 4.54 -0.98
N LYS A 88 15.27 5.76 -1.51
CA LYS A 88 14.52 6.95 -1.04
C LYS A 88 13.02 6.79 -1.26
N GLY A 89 12.61 6.23 -2.40
CA GLY A 89 11.21 5.93 -2.71
C GLY A 89 10.60 4.93 -1.71
N ALA A 90 11.31 3.83 -1.45
CA ALA A 90 10.85 2.80 -0.50
C ALA A 90 10.73 3.34 0.93
N TYR A 91 11.68 4.16 1.39
CA TYR A 91 11.56 4.84 2.68
C TYR A 91 10.37 5.79 2.73
N MET A 92 10.09 6.53 1.65
CA MET A 92 8.91 7.38 1.59
C MET A 92 7.61 6.55 1.66
N SER A 93 7.56 5.39 0.99
CA SER A 93 6.44 4.47 1.11
C SER A 93 6.22 4.00 2.55
N ILE A 94 7.29 3.65 3.27
CA ILE A 94 7.21 3.26 4.69
C ILE A 94 6.69 4.43 5.55
N LYS A 95 7.15 5.66 5.30
CA LYS A 95 6.64 6.84 6.01
C LYS A 95 5.15 7.07 5.77
N LEU A 96 4.68 6.92 4.54
CA LEU A 96 3.26 7.01 4.20
C LEU A 96 2.45 5.92 4.91
N TYR A 97 2.98 4.70 4.99
CA TYR A 97 2.36 3.63 5.76
C TYR A 97 2.23 4.00 7.25
N ILE A 98 3.29 4.51 7.89
CA ILE A 98 3.24 4.94 9.29
C ILE A 98 2.22 6.06 9.50
N LEU A 99 2.19 7.05 8.59
CA LEU A 99 1.21 8.13 8.63
C LEU A 99 -0.23 7.60 8.53
N TRP A 100 -0.45 6.62 7.65
CA TRP A 100 -1.75 5.99 7.48
C TRP A 100 -2.18 5.19 8.72
N ILE A 101 -1.27 4.45 9.36
CA ILE A 101 -1.55 3.78 10.65
C ILE A 101 -1.92 4.78 11.73
N PHE A 102 -1.18 5.89 11.83
CA PHE A 102 -1.50 6.94 12.79
C PHE A 102 -2.90 7.52 12.55
N PHE A 103 -3.25 7.75 11.28
CA PHE A 103 -4.58 8.21 10.89
C PHE A 103 -5.67 7.21 11.31
N LEU A 104 -5.51 5.91 11.03
CA LEU A 104 -6.48 4.88 11.45
C LEU A 104 -6.67 4.83 12.96
N LEU A 105 -5.58 4.88 13.72
CA LEU A 105 -5.64 4.89 15.19
C LEU A 105 -6.34 6.15 15.70
N SER A 106 -6.05 7.32 15.14
CA SER A 106 -6.71 8.57 15.54
C SER A 106 -8.22 8.52 15.28
N MET A 107 -8.66 7.96 14.14
CA MET A 107 -10.08 7.81 13.83
C MET A 107 -10.77 6.86 14.80
N THR A 108 -10.11 5.76 15.15
CA THR A 108 -10.63 4.78 16.12
C THR A 108 -10.75 5.38 17.53
N ILE A 109 -9.79 6.22 17.94
CA ILE A 109 -9.85 6.92 19.24
C ILE A 109 -10.97 7.96 19.24
N ILE A 110 -11.14 8.70 18.14
CA ILE A 110 -12.22 9.70 18.02
C ILE A 110 -13.58 9.00 18.09
N SER A 111 -13.80 7.91 17.35
CA SER A 111 -15.09 7.19 17.43
C SER A 111 -15.38 6.69 18.84
N PHE A 112 -14.36 6.14 19.52
CA PHE A 112 -14.49 5.68 20.90
C PHE A 112 -14.84 6.81 21.90
N ILE A 113 -14.25 8.00 21.76
CA ILE A 113 -14.52 9.15 22.64
C ILE A 113 -15.93 9.73 22.40
N TRP A 114 -16.37 9.75 21.14
CA TRP A 114 -17.64 10.35 20.74
C TRP A 114 -18.84 9.41 20.90
N GLY A 115 -18.61 8.15 21.33
CA GLY A 115 -19.66 7.24 21.77
C GLY A 115 -20.51 6.66 20.64
N GLU A 116 -19.91 6.44 19.47
CA GLU A 116 -20.41 5.41 18.54
C GLU A 116 -19.88 4.03 18.91
#